data_AF-A0A4Q2FT12-F1
#
_entry.id   AF-A0A4Q2FT12-F1
#
_cell.length_a   1.000
_cell.length_b   1.000
_cell.length_c   1.000
_cell.angle_alpha   90.00
_cell.angle_beta   90.00
_cell.angle_gamma   90.00
#
_symmetry.space_group_name_H-M   'P 1'
#
loop_
_entity.id
_entity.type
_entity.pdbx_description
1 polymer ?
#
loop_
_entity_poly.entity_id
_entity_poly.type
_entity_poly.pdbx_seq_one_letter_code
_entity_poly.pdbx_strand_id
1 'polypeptide(L)' 'MAFKKNREMKVYGSTGAGNIMVPQIRLQGKWLQELGFDIGEPLNVECEGGRLVITLRDEVIDEGVAYHQ' A
#
# COMPACT_ATOMS: atom_id res chain seq x y z
N MET A 1 12.47 17.43 -0.87
CA MET A 1 11.07 17.84 -1.18
C MET A 1 10.32 17.88 0.14
N ALA A 2 9.40 18.82 0.35
CA ALA A 2 8.60 18.83 1.57
C ALA A 2 7.58 17.68 1.54
N PHE A 3 7.38 17.03 2.69
CA PHE A 3 6.36 16.00 2.84
C PHE A 3 4.97 16.56 2.50
N LYS A 4 4.23 15.88 1.62
CA LYS A 4 2.87 16.27 1.23
C LYS A 4 1.87 15.29 1.82
N LYS A 5 1.11 15.72 2.84
CA LYS A 5 0.10 14.91 3.53
C LYS A 5 -1.02 14.43 2.61
N ASN A 6 -1.43 15.25 1.65
CA ASN A 6 -2.56 14.95 0.75
C ASN A 6 -2.12 15.05 -0.72
N ARG A 7 -2.45 14.04 -1.52
CA ARG A 7 -2.21 14.04 -2.96
C ARG A 7 -3.54 13.84 -3.68
N GLU A 8 -3.96 14.84 -4.46
CA GLU A 8 -5.12 14.70 -5.33
C GLU A 8 -4.77 13.80 -6.50
N MET A 9 -5.61 12.80 -6.73
CA MET A 9 -5.40 11.76 -7.73
C MET A 9 -6.75 11.42 -8.35
N LYS A 10 -6.71 10.85 -9.56
CA LYS A 10 -7.90 10.36 -10.26
C LYS A 10 -7.79 8.85 -10.48
N VAL A 11 -8.94 8.22 -10.62
CA VAL A 11 -9.03 6.82 -11.08
C VAL A 11 -8.78 6.80 -12.58
N TYR A 12 -7.95 5.87 -13.03
CA TYR A 12 -7.63 5.63 -14.44
C TYR A 12 -8.21 4.29 -14.90
N GLY A 13 -8.30 4.06 -16.20
CA GLY A 13 -8.51 2.72 -16.75
C GLY A 13 -7.18 1.97 -16.90
N SER A 14 -7.20 0.66 -16.69
CA SER A 14 -6.11 -0.25 -17.02
C SER A 14 -6.64 -1.51 -17.70
N THR A 15 -5.81 -2.19 -18.47
CA THR A 15 -6.19 -3.43 -19.13
C THR A 15 -6.15 -4.57 -18.13
N GLY A 16 -7.32 -5.09 -17.77
CA GLY A 16 -7.47 -6.30 -16.98
C GLY A 16 -7.34 -7.57 -17.82
N ALA A 17 -7.51 -8.72 -17.18
CA ALA A 17 -7.55 -10.00 -17.89
C ALA A 17 -8.65 -10.00 -18.97
N GLY A 18 -8.34 -10.55 -20.15
CA GLY A 18 -9.29 -10.64 -21.25
C GLY A 18 -9.57 -9.32 -21.99
N ASN A 19 -8.64 -8.35 -21.95
CA ASN A 19 -8.75 -7.04 -22.63
C ASN A 19 -9.93 -6.17 -22.15
N ILE A 20 -10.39 -6.37 -20.91
CA ILE A 20 -11.44 -5.56 -20.30
C ILE A 20 -10.79 -4.34 -19.62
N MET A 21 -11.36 -3.14 -19.82
CA MET A 21 -10.93 -1.97 -19.02
C MET A 21 -11.42 -2.09 -17.59
N VAL A 22 -10.50 -1.99 -16.63
CA VAL A 22 -10.79 -2.00 -15.19
C VAL A 22 -10.32 -0.71 -14.51
N PRO A 23 -10.96 -0.27 -13.41
CA PRO A 23 -10.49 0.88 -12.63
C PRO A 23 -9.11 0.64 -11.99
N GLN A 24 -8.25 1.64 -12.01
CA GLN A 24 -6.89 1.60 -11.45
C GLN A 24 -6.55 2.91 -10.73
N ILE A 25 -6.02 2.79 -9.51
CA ILE A 25 -5.37 3.89 -8.78
C ILE A 25 -3.85 3.67 -8.88
N ARG A 26 -3.10 4.69 -9.31
CA ARG A 26 -1.64 4.59 -9.53
C ARG A 26 -0.87 5.33 -8.44
N LEU A 27 -0.43 4.62 -7.41
CA LEU A 27 0.48 5.16 -6.38
C LEU A 27 1.93 4.90 -6.79
N GLN A 28 2.64 5.94 -7.22
CA GLN A 28 4.03 5.82 -7.70
C GLN A 28 4.86 7.06 -7.34
N GLY A 29 6.15 6.87 -7.07
CA GLY A 29 7.16 7.93 -6.91
C GLY A 29 7.99 7.82 -5.62
N LYS A 30 9.09 8.58 -5.56
CA LYS A 30 10.06 8.57 -4.42
C LYS A 30 9.43 8.83 -3.05
N TRP A 31 8.30 9.53 -3.01
CA TRP A 31 7.58 9.82 -1.77
C TRP A 31 6.99 8.58 -1.08
N LEU A 32 6.82 7.46 -1.80
CA LEU A 32 6.44 6.17 -1.21
C LEU A 32 7.61 5.58 -0.41
N GLN A 33 8.83 5.66 -0.94
CA GLN A 33 10.03 5.22 -0.23
C GLN A 33 10.30 6.09 1.01
N GLU A 34 10.04 7.41 0.92
CA GLU A 34 10.12 8.31 2.07
C GLU A 34 9.11 7.93 3.20
N LEU A 35 8.09 7.13 2.89
CA LEU A 35 7.10 6.60 3.83
C LEU A 35 7.36 5.13 4.24
N GLY A 36 8.47 4.53 3.79
CA GLY A 36 8.81 3.13 4.05
C GLY A 36 8.18 2.11 3.09
N PHE A 37 7.45 2.54 2.05
CA PHE A 37 6.96 1.66 1.00
C PHE A 37 8.05 1.41 -0.04
N ASP A 38 9.05 0.64 0.37
CA ASP A 38 10.13 0.21 -0.51
C ASP A 38 9.71 -0.92 -1.44
N ILE A 39 10.51 -1.12 -2.50
CA ILE A 39 10.23 -2.15 -3.50
C ILE A 39 10.42 -3.52 -2.85
N GLY A 40 9.35 -4.31 -2.82
CA GLY A 40 9.34 -5.65 -2.23
C GLY A 40 8.71 -5.71 -0.84
N GLU A 41 8.44 -4.56 -0.20
CA GLU A 41 7.78 -4.54 1.10
C GLU A 41 6.33 -5.01 1.00
N PRO A 42 5.91 -5.99 1.83
CA PRO A 42 4.53 -6.41 1.88
C PRO A 42 3.66 -5.30 2.47
N LEU A 43 2.45 -5.16 1.95
CA LEU A 43 1.49 -4.18 2.44
C LEU A 43 0.10 -4.80 2.57
N ASN A 44 -0.74 -4.15 3.36
CA ASN A 44 -2.16 -4.46 3.52
C ASN A 44 -3.02 -3.32 2.95
N VAL A 45 -4.17 -3.69 2.40
CA VAL A 45 -5.19 -2.73 1.94
C VAL A 45 -6.52 -3.10 2.55
N GLU A 46 -7.02 -2.25 3.44
CA GLU A 46 -8.33 -2.40 4.05
C GLU A 46 -9.36 -1.61 3.23
N CYS A 47 -10.47 -2.27 2.90
CA CYS A 47 -11.55 -1.71 2.09
C CYS A 47 -12.80 -1.51 2.96
N GLU A 48 -13.18 -0.26 3.21
CA GLU A 48 -14.33 0.07 4.05
C GLU A 48 -15.14 1.20 3.43
N GLY A 49 -16.39 0.93 3.02
CA GLY A 49 -17.35 2.00 2.66
C GLY A 49 -16.88 3.02 1.62
N GLY A 50 -16.05 2.62 0.64
CA GLY A 50 -15.48 3.54 -0.36
C GLY A 50 -14.16 4.21 0.04
N ARG A 51 -13.60 3.84 1.20
CA ARG A 51 -12.27 4.21 1.68
C ARG A 51 -11.31 3.03 1.52
N LEU A 52 -10.08 3.35 1.14
CA LEU A 52 -8.95 2.42 1.17
C LEU A 52 -7.95 2.91 2.21
N VAL A 53 -7.55 2.05 3.13
CA VAL A 53 -6.45 2.30 4.07
C VAL A 53 -5.30 1.38 3.68
N ILE A 54 -4.15 1.97 3.36
CA ILE A 54 -2.95 1.25 2.93
C ILE A 54 -1.90 1.36 4.04
N THR A 55 -1.44 0.22 4.52
CA THR A 55 -0.48 0.09 5.63
C THR A 55 0.61 -0.90 5.26
N LEU A 56 1.84 -0.68 5.71
CA LEU A 56 2.89 -1.69 5.60
C LEU A 56 2.50 -2.89 6.47
N ARG A 57 2.78 -4.09 5.96
CA ARG A 57 2.58 -5.32 6.71
C ARG A 57 3.88 -5.60 7.44
N ASP A 58 3.99 -5.14 8.69
CA ASP A 58 5.13 -5.54 9.51
C ASP A 58 5.14 -7.08 9.62
N GLU A 59 6.19 -7.73 9.10
CA GLU A 59 6.52 -9.08 9.52
C GLU A 59 7.04 -9.01 10.96
N VAL A 60 6.14 -8.92 11.94
CA VAL A 60 6.46 -9.38 13.29
C VAL A 60 5.90 -10.79 13.44
N ILE A 61 6.64 -11.78 12.93
CA ILE A 61 6.57 -13.13 13.49
C ILE A 61 7.59 -13.17 14.63
N ASP A 62 7.23 -12.63 15.79
CA ASP A 62 7.89 -12.98 17.05
C ASP A 62 6.90 -12.98 18.22
N GLU A 63 5.92 -13.88 18.14
CA GLU A 63 5.21 -14.37 19.33
C GLU A 63 5.83 -15.70 19.77
N GLY A 64 7.15 -15.71 20.02
CA GLY A 64 7.90 -16.95 20.28
C GLY A 64 8.92 -16.92 21.41
N VAL A 65 9.31 -15.77 21.97
CA VAL A 65 10.24 -15.76 23.11
C VAL A 65 9.49 -15.85 24.45
N ALA A 66 8.87 -17.01 24.68
CA ALA A 66 8.57 -17.44 26.04
C ALA A 66 9.90 -17.80 26.72
N TYR A 67 10.46 -16.85 27.47
CA TYR A 67 11.49 -17.11 28.47
C TYR A 67 10.93 -18.12 29.48
N HIS A 68 11.34 -19.39 29.36
CA HIS A 68 11.22 -20.34 30.46
C HIS A 68 12.39 -20.09 31.43
N GLN A 69 12.05 -19.59 32.62
CA GLN A 69 12.87 -19.76 33.81
C GLN A 69 12.53 -21.10 34.49
#